data_AF-K1SRT9-F1
#
_entry.id   AF-K1SRT9-F1
#
_cell.length_a   1.000
_cell.length_b   1.000
_cell.length_c   1.000
_cell.angle_alpha   90.00
_cell.angle_beta   90.00
_cell.angle_gamma   90.00
#
_symmetry.space_group_name_H-M   'P 1'
#
loop_
_entity.id
_entity.type
_entity.pdbx_description
1 polymer ?
#
loop_
_entity_poly.entity_id
_entity_poly.type
_entity_poly.pdbx_seq_one_letter_code
_entity_poly.pdbx_strand_id
1 'polypeptide(L)'
;MNKQFDWAGHHWVIPAAYSCSKGLVMDFCMRTPEDDIRKFMTKWDLYPENDSCEYFTQEQQMQIDLDNPLCLDFIPRLELNGKTMRTSHGCSVVYNPCLPDGMINELEAKWALEHYDLDISYGWMIFRAAFPWASKRRTEIKSLSFTMEQRSCRVPGPHFKTHAPGDSFSFSHPVSGTKYTLTVQELEQQTISQKRVGSDRWFYPTHFTAMSYTLS
;
A
#
# COMPACT_ATOMS: atom_id res chain seq x y z
N MET A 1 -3.24 26.45 -4.28
CA MET A 1 -4.20 25.69 -3.45
C MET A 1 -3.38 25.02 -2.38
N ASN A 2 -3.62 25.31 -1.10
CA ASN A 2 -2.97 24.67 0.05
C ASN A 2 -4.11 24.16 0.95
N LYS A 3 -4.51 22.91 0.78
CA LYS A 3 -5.64 22.32 1.52
C LYS A 3 -5.12 21.30 2.52
N GLN A 4 -5.71 21.29 3.70
CA GLN A 4 -5.33 20.39 4.78
C GLN A 4 -6.58 19.72 5.33
N PHE A 5 -6.45 18.44 5.69
CA PHE A 5 -7.52 17.65 6.28
C PHE A 5 -6.93 16.40 6.94
N ASP A 6 -7.70 15.79 7.83
CA ASP A 6 -7.34 14.52 8.45
C ASP A 6 -8.15 13.38 7.84
N TRP A 7 -7.48 12.29 7.47
CA TRP A 7 -8.11 11.10 6.91
C TRP A 7 -7.25 9.87 7.16
N ALA A 8 -7.91 8.74 7.43
CA ALA A 8 -7.28 7.46 7.76
C ALA A 8 -6.24 7.54 8.90
N GLY A 9 -6.44 8.44 9.87
CA GLY A 9 -5.51 8.64 11.00
C GLY A 9 -4.30 9.52 10.69
N HIS A 10 -4.19 10.04 9.47
CA HIS A 10 -3.08 10.90 9.05
C HIS A 10 -3.54 12.32 8.74
N HIS A 11 -2.63 13.26 8.91
CA HIS A 11 -2.79 14.64 8.46
C HIS A 11 -2.29 14.77 7.02
N TRP A 12 -3.13 15.31 6.14
CA TRP A 12 -2.83 15.46 4.72
C TRP A 12 -2.69 16.92 4.34
N VAL A 13 -1.73 17.20 3.45
CA VAL A 13 -1.55 18.49 2.79
C VAL A 13 -1.62 18.28 1.29
N ILE A 14 -2.47 19.06 0.61
CA ILE A 14 -2.52 19.16 -0.85
C ILE A 14 -1.94 20.53 -1.22
N PRO A 15 -0.62 20.61 -1.45
CA PRO A 15 0.07 21.90 -1.56
C PRO A 15 -0.11 22.56 -2.93
N ALA A 16 -0.43 21.77 -3.96
CA ALA A 16 -0.61 22.29 -5.30
C ALA A 16 -1.42 21.33 -6.21
N ALA A 17 -2.04 21.92 -7.23
CA ALA A 17 -2.54 21.23 -8.40
C ALA A 17 -2.02 21.96 -9.64
N TYR A 18 -1.29 21.25 -10.47
CA TYR A 18 -0.64 21.76 -11.67
C TYR A 18 -1.48 21.46 -12.89
N SER A 19 -1.71 22.48 -13.71
CA SER A 19 -2.39 22.31 -14.98
C SER A 19 -1.39 22.32 -16.12
N CYS A 20 -1.09 21.13 -16.63
CA CYS A 20 -0.15 20.89 -17.70
C CYS A 20 -0.86 20.77 -19.06
N SER A 21 -0.09 20.74 -20.15
CA SER A 21 -0.64 20.55 -21.51
C SER A 21 -1.33 19.20 -21.70
N LYS A 22 -0.89 18.16 -20.97
CA LYS A 22 -1.42 16.79 -21.07
C LYS A 22 -2.50 16.44 -20.03
N GLY A 23 -2.63 17.21 -18.95
CA GLY A 23 -3.58 16.90 -17.88
C GLY A 23 -3.38 17.75 -16.64
N LEU A 24 -4.04 17.35 -15.56
CA LEU A 24 -3.77 17.82 -14.21
C LEU A 24 -2.77 16.91 -13.51
N VAL A 25 -1.93 17.49 -12.67
CA VAL A 25 -1.05 16.77 -11.75
C VAL A 25 -1.32 17.30 -10.35
N MET A 26 -1.50 16.42 -9.39
CA MET A 26 -1.75 16.80 -8.00
C MET A 26 -0.79 16.06 -7.09
N ASP A 27 -0.31 16.77 -6.07
CA ASP A 27 0.54 16.19 -5.04
C ASP A 27 -0.24 16.09 -3.73
N PHE A 28 -0.05 14.96 -3.05
CA PHE A 28 -0.68 14.58 -1.80
C PHE A 28 0.45 14.29 -0.81
N CYS A 29 0.54 15.08 0.25
CA CYS A 29 1.58 14.94 1.27
C CYS A 29 0.93 14.42 2.55
N MET A 30 1.23 13.18 2.92
CA MET A 30 0.80 12.55 4.16
C MET A 30 1.85 12.75 5.23
N ARG A 31 1.48 13.41 6.33
CA ARG A 31 2.37 13.69 7.47
C ARG A 31 2.34 12.55 8.47
N THR A 32 3.51 12.20 8.98
CA THR A 32 3.70 11.15 9.98
C THR A 32 4.57 11.69 11.13
N PRO A 33 4.11 11.62 12.40
CA PRO A 33 4.94 11.98 13.55
C PRO A 33 6.21 11.11 13.63
N GLU A 34 7.34 11.74 13.95
CA GLU A 34 8.61 11.05 14.14
C GLU A 34 8.50 9.91 15.17
N ASP A 35 7.81 10.16 16.29
CA ASP A 35 7.60 9.17 17.35
C ASP A 35 6.92 7.89 16.85
N ASP A 36 5.99 8.01 15.90
CA ASP A 36 5.28 6.83 15.36
C ASP A 36 6.21 6.03 14.43
N ILE A 37 7.09 6.71 13.71
CA ILE A 37 8.14 6.07 12.91
C ILE A 37 9.14 5.35 13.82
N ARG A 38 9.58 5.99 14.91
CA ARG A 38 10.48 5.37 15.89
C ARG A 38 9.85 4.13 16.52
N LYS A 39 8.59 4.22 16.95
CA LYS A 39 7.84 3.06 17.48
C LYS A 39 7.77 1.92 16.46
N PHE A 40 7.50 2.23 15.19
CA PHE A 40 7.47 1.24 14.11
C PHE A 40 8.83 0.58 13.90
N MET A 41 9.91 1.36 13.77
CA MET A 41 11.27 0.85 13.60
C MET A 41 11.71 -0.02 14.78
N THR A 42 11.43 0.41 16.02
CA THR A 42 11.74 -0.37 17.22
C THR A 42 10.91 -1.65 17.32
N LYS A 43 9.62 -1.61 16.95
CA LYS A 43 8.75 -2.80 16.98
C LYS A 43 9.27 -3.92 16.08
N TRP A 44 9.79 -3.54 14.91
CA TRP A 44 10.19 -4.47 13.85
C TRP A 44 11.70 -4.65 13.69
N ASP A 45 12.50 -3.98 14.54
CA ASP A 45 13.96 -3.98 14.48
C ASP A 45 14.53 -3.56 13.11
N LEU A 46 13.92 -2.55 12.49
CA LEU A 46 14.23 -2.10 11.12
C LEU A 46 15.38 -1.10 11.07
N TYR A 47 16.55 -1.51 11.57
CA TYR A 47 17.80 -0.78 11.42
C TYR A 47 18.56 -1.25 10.17
N PRO A 48 19.50 -0.46 9.62
CA PRO A 48 20.18 -0.78 8.36
C PRO A 48 20.86 -2.16 8.32
N GLU A 49 21.19 -2.71 9.48
CA GLU A 49 21.78 -4.05 9.61
C GLU A 49 20.75 -5.18 9.54
N ASN A 50 19.47 -4.88 9.83
CA ASN A 50 18.41 -5.85 10.10
C ASN A 50 17.13 -5.62 9.25
N ASP A 51 17.14 -4.67 8.32
CA ASP A 51 15.97 -4.27 7.52
C ASP A 51 15.70 -5.18 6.30
N SER A 52 16.51 -6.21 6.08
CA SER A 52 16.31 -7.17 4.99
C SER A 52 15.02 -7.95 5.16
N CYS A 53 14.22 -8.02 4.09
CA CYS A 53 12.98 -8.80 4.06
C CYS A 53 13.19 -10.29 4.32
N GLU A 54 14.40 -10.81 4.09
CA GLU A 54 14.75 -12.22 4.32
C GLU A 54 14.68 -12.63 5.79
N TYR A 55 14.76 -11.67 6.72
CA TYR A 55 14.65 -11.92 8.16
C TYR A 55 13.21 -12.07 8.65
N PHE A 56 12.22 -11.81 7.78
CA PHE A 56 10.82 -11.82 8.14
C PHE A 56 10.06 -12.90 7.38
N THR A 57 9.20 -13.62 8.10
CA THR A 57 8.19 -14.49 7.47
C THR A 57 7.23 -13.66 6.61
N GLN A 58 6.55 -14.30 5.66
CA GLN A 58 5.57 -13.61 4.81
C GLN A 58 4.48 -12.91 5.64
N GLU A 59 4.05 -13.49 6.76
CA GLU A 59 3.07 -12.87 7.65
C GLU A 59 3.61 -11.66 8.37
N GLN A 60 4.85 -11.72 8.85
CA GLN A 60 5.52 -10.56 9.44
C GLN A 60 5.68 -9.44 8.40
N GLN A 61 6.06 -9.77 7.15
CA GLN A 61 6.12 -8.77 6.08
C GLN A 61 4.74 -8.13 5.82
N MET A 62 3.67 -8.92 5.77
CA MET A 62 2.30 -8.38 5.67
C MET A 62 1.94 -7.48 6.85
N GLN A 63 2.37 -7.82 8.06
CA GLN A 63 2.10 -7.00 9.24
C GLN A 63 2.98 -5.73 9.28
N ILE A 64 4.24 -5.81 8.82
CA ILE A 64 5.13 -4.66 8.64
C ILE A 64 4.51 -3.68 7.65
N ASP A 65 4.00 -4.17 6.51
CA ASP A 65 3.32 -3.34 5.51
C ASP A 65 2.10 -2.61 6.09
N LEU A 66 1.32 -3.30 6.94
CA LEU A 66 0.15 -2.73 7.62
C LEU A 66 0.50 -1.71 8.70
N ASP A 67 1.59 -1.96 9.42
CA ASP A 67 2.02 -1.12 10.54
C ASP A 67 2.85 0.08 10.09
N ASN A 68 3.36 0.08 8.85
CA ASN A 68 4.25 1.11 8.33
C ASN A 68 3.53 2.46 8.27
N PRO A 69 3.88 3.43 9.14
CA PRO A 69 3.14 4.67 9.27
C PRO A 69 3.39 5.63 8.10
N LEU A 70 4.39 5.36 7.26
CA LEU A 70 4.71 6.12 6.05
C LEU A 70 4.05 5.52 4.79
N CYS A 71 3.30 4.43 4.93
CA CYS A 71 2.64 3.75 3.81
C CYS A 71 1.13 3.76 3.98
N LEU A 72 0.43 4.37 3.02
CA LEU A 72 -1.01 4.22 2.90
C LEU A 72 -1.39 4.11 1.44
N ASP A 73 -1.87 2.92 1.05
CA ASP A 73 -2.35 2.69 -0.30
C ASP A 73 -3.74 3.28 -0.50
N PHE A 74 -3.85 4.24 -1.40
CA PHE A 74 -5.13 4.86 -1.77
C PHE A 74 -5.24 5.11 -3.28
N ILE A 75 -6.47 5.36 -3.73
CA ILE A 75 -6.79 5.76 -5.09
C ILE A 75 -7.34 7.19 -5.03
N PRO A 76 -6.65 8.20 -5.59
CA PRO A 76 -7.29 9.49 -5.78
C PRO A 76 -8.23 9.44 -6.99
N ARG A 77 -9.46 9.86 -6.78
CA ARG A 77 -10.46 10.08 -7.82
C ARG A 77 -10.68 11.58 -7.95
N LEU A 78 -10.38 12.13 -9.12
CA LEU A 78 -10.53 13.55 -9.39
C LEU A 78 -11.81 13.80 -10.19
N GLU A 79 -12.56 14.82 -9.81
CA GLU A 79 -13.71 15.32 -10.54
C GLU A 79 -13.46 16.76 -10.98
N LEU A 80 -13.58 16.98 -12.29
CA LEU A 80 -13.44 18.29 -12.92
C LEU A 80 -14.78 18.72 -13.49
N ASN A 81 -15.31 19.85 -13.03
CA ASN A 81 -16.61 20.38 -13.47
C ASN A 81 -17.75 19.33 -13.35
N GLY A 82 -17.73 18.53 -12.29
CA GLY A 82 -18.70 17.45 -12.05
C GLY A 82 -18.50 16.18 -12.89
N LYS A 83 -17.36 16.03 -13.57
CA LYS A 83 -17.02 14.82 -14.34
C LYS A 83 -15.77 14.15 -13.80
N THR A 84 -15.85 12.86 -13.53
CA THR A 84 -14.71 12.05 -13.10
C THR A 84 -13.63 12.01 -14.19
N MET A 85 -12.40 12.31 -13.80
CA MET A 85 -11.21 12.17 -14.63
C MET A 85 -10.59 10.79 -14.42
N ARG A 86 -10.04 10.22 -15.49
CA ARG A 86 -9.25 9.00 -15.40
C ARG A 86 -7.89 9.32 -14.76
N THR A 87 -7.51 8.56 -13.74
CA THR A 87 -6.13 8.54 -13.23
C THR A 87 -5.26 7.73 -14.19
N SER A 88 -4.12 8.28 -14.61
CA SER A 88 -3.20 7.58 -15.53
C SER A 88 -2.15 6.77 -14.77
N HIS A 89 -1.41 7.42 -13.88
CA HIS A 89 -0.35 6.85 -13.07
C HIS A 89 -0.13 7.76 -11.86
N GLY A 90 0.57 7.24 -10.87
CA GLY A 90 1.12 8.03 -9.79
C GLY A 90 2.48 7.48 -9.37
N CYS A 91 3.20 8.29 -8.62
CA CYS A 91 4.46 7.91 -7.99
C CYS A 91 4.49 8.47 -6.58
N SER A 92 5.15 7.78 -5.67
CA SER A 92 5.39 8.24 -4.31
C SER A 92 6.88 8.31 -4.05
N VAL A 93 7.27 9.29 -3.25
CA VAL A 93 8.58 9.38 -2.62
C VAL A 93 8.37 9.52 -1.12
N VAL A 94 9.30 9.02 -0.31
CA VAL A 94 9.17 9.05 1.15
C VAL A 94 10.35 9.79 1.76
N TYR A 95 10.05 10.61 2.77
CA TYR A 95 11.01 11.19 3.68
C TYR A 95 10.80 10.61 5.08
N ASN A 96 11.85 10.03 5.64
CA ASN A 96 11.90 9.51 6.99
C ASN A 96 12.96 10.27 7.82
N PRO A 97 12.56 11.08 8.82
CA PRO A 97 13.48 11.86 9.66
C PRO A 97 14.29 10.98 10.64
N CYS A 98 13.91 9.72 10.84
CA CYS A 98 14.61 8.80 11.74
C CYS A 98 15.82 8.11 11.08
N LEU A 99 15.99 8.24 9.76
CA LEU A 99 17.14 7.66 9.06
C LEU A 99 18.38 8.55 9.24
N PRO A 100 19.57 7.96 9.47
CA PRO A 100 20.82 8.72 9.59
C PRO A 100 21.14 9.54 8.34
N ASP A 101 21.83 10.67 8.51
CA ASP A 101 22.41 11.42 7.40
C ASP A 101 23.38 10.53 6.60
N GLY A 102 23.12 10.38 5.30
CA GLY A 102 23.87 9.49 4.40
C GLY A 102 23.17 8.16 4.10
N MET A 103 22.14 7.79 4.87
CA MET A 103 21.12 6.83 4.42
C MET A 103 20.12 7.57 3.54
N ILE A 104 19.89 7.04 2.33
CA ILE A 104 19.30 7.83 1.25
C ILE A 104 17.78 7.89 1.44
N ASN A 105 17.31 8.90 2.19
CA ASN A 105 16.06 9.55 1.84
C ASN A 105 16.15 9.95 0.36
N GLU A 106 15.10 9.65 -0.41
CA GLU A 106 15.06 9.96 -1.83
C GLU A 106 15.34 11.45 -2.04
N LEU A 107 16.25 11.78 -2.96
CA LEU A 107 16.64 13.17 -3.22
C LEU A 107 15.41 14.00 -3.66
N GLU A 108 14.53 13.35 -4.41
CA GLU A 108 13.23 13.85 -4.84
C GLU A 108 12.31 14.21 -3.66
N ALA A 109 12.35 13.44 -2.57
CA ALA A 109 11.59 13.76 -1.37
C ALA A 109 12.12 15.07 -0.77
N LYS A 110 13.45 15.21 -0.59
CA LYS A 110 14.05 16.45 -0.04
C LYS A 110 13.68 17.69 -0.87
N TRP A 111 13.75 17.60 -2.20
CA TRP A 111 13.30 18.69 -3.07
C TRP A 111 11.83 19.03 -2.92
N ALA A 112 10.97 18.04 -2.72
CA ALA A 112 9.55 18.28 -2.48
C ALA A 112 9.30 18.93 -1.11
N LEU A 113 10.05 18.55 -0.06
CA LEU A 113 9.99 19.23 1.23
C LEU A 113 10.36 20.71 1.10
N GLU A 114 11.48 21.03 0.45
CA GLU A 114 11.94 22.41 0.23
C GLU A 114 10.93 23.21 -0.62
N HIS A 115 10.43 22.63 -1.71
CA HIS A 115 9.51 23.31 -2.63
C HIS A 115 8.15 23.60 -2.00
N TYR A 116 7.68 22.73 -1.09
CA TYR A 116 6.39 22.88 -0.41
C TYR A 116 6.47 23.41 1.01
N ASP A 117 7.67 23.73 1.51
CA ASP A 117 7.91 24.19 2.89
C ASP A 117 7.34 23.20 3.92
N LEU A 118 7.60 21.90 3.71
CA LEU A 118 7.17 20.84 4.62
C LEU A 118 8.15 20.71 5.79
N ASP A 119 7.60 20.61 7.00
CA ASP A 119 8.38 20.51 8.23
C ASP A 119 9.18 19.19 8.29
N ILE A 120 10.51 19.32 8.33
CA ILE A 120 11.48 18.22 8.34
C ILE A 120 11.49 17.42 9.66
N SER A 121 10.83 17.91 10.71
CA SER A 121 10.66 17.13 11.96
C SER A 121 9.63 16.00 11.82
N TYR A 122 8.90 15.95 10.71
CA TYR A 122 7.94 14.89 10.40
C TYR A 122 8.43 13.99 9.27
N GLY A 123 7.95 12.76 9.26
CA GLY A 123 7.99 11.92 8.08
C GLY A 123 6.90 12.30 7.08
N TRP A 124 7.21 12.13 5.81
CA TRP A 124 6.31 12.49 4.71
C TRP A 124 6.27 11.40 3.67
N MET A 125 5.06 10.97 3.32
CA MET A 125 4.83 10.30 2.04
C MET A 125 4.26 11.33 1.07
N ILE A 126 4.93 11.50 -0.07
CA ILE A 126 4.59 12.49 -1.08
C ILE A 126 4.18 11.76 -2.33
N PHE A 127 2.87 11.67 -2.57
CA PHE A 127 2.30 11.00 -3.72
C PHE A 127 1.86 12.01 -4.78
N ARG A 128 2.34 11.81 -6.01
CA ARG A 128 1.94 12.59 -7.18
C ARG A 128 1.03 11.75 -8.06
N ALA A 129 -0.14 12.28 -8.41
CA ALA A 129 -1.08 11.64 -9.32
C ALA A 129 -1.31 12.47 -10.58
N ALA A 130 -1.34 11.80 -11.74
CA ALA A 130 -1.59 12.42 -13.04
C ALA A 130 -2.97 12.06 -13.59
N PHE A 131 -3.72 13.09 -14.02
CA PHE A 131 -5.06 13.01 -14.55
C PHE A 131 -5.09 13.60 -15.97
N PRO A 132 -4.89 12.79 -17.03
CA PRO A 132 -4.88 13.27 -18.40
C PRO A 132 -6.18 13.95 -18.80
N TRP A 133 -6.08 14.96 -19.67
CA TRP A 133 -7.25 15.55 -20.29
C TRP A 133 -8.01 14.51 -21.12
N ALA A 134 -9.34 14.51 -21.03
CA ALA A 134 -10.18 13.63 -21.85
C ALA A 134 -10.11 13.97 -23.35
N SER A 135 -9.72 15.20 -23.69
CA SER A 135 -9.57 15.66 -25.07
C SER A 135 -8.24 16.38 -25.26
N LYS A 136 -7.84 16.61 -26.51
CA LYS A 136 -6.65 17.41 -26.85
C LYS A 136 -6.76 18.87 -26.38
N ARG A 137 -7.97 19.37 -26.10
CA ARG A 137 -8.20 20.72 -25.61
C ARG A 137 -8.25 20.73 -24.08
N ARG A 138 -7.45 21.61 -23.49
CA ARG A 138 -7.53 21.94 -22.06
C ARG A 138 -8.92 22.49 -21.74
N THR A 139 -9.57 21.88 -20.75
CA THR A 139 -10.88 22.33 -20.27
C THR A 139 -10.68 23.45 -19.25
N GLU A 140 -11.51 24.48 -19.29
CA GLU A 140 -11.55 25.51 -18.25
C GLU A 140 -11.95 24.89 -16.91
N ILE A 141 -11.22 25.19 -15.85
CA ILE A 141 -11.45 24.62 -14.51
C ILE A 141 -12.40 25.56 -13.76
N LYS A 142 -13.66 25.15 -13.60
CA LYS A 142 -14.69 25.89 -12.83
C LYS A 142 -14.85 25.31 -11.44
N SER A 143 -14.81 23.99 -11.32
CA SER A 143 -14.78 23.28 -10.04
C SER A 143 -13.84 22.09 -10.11
N LEU A 144 -13.21 21.80 -8.97
CA LEU A 144 -12.31 20.67 -8.78
C LEU A 144 -12.60 20.04 -7.42
N SER A 145 -12.98 18.77 -7.41
CA SER A 145 -13.17 17.95 -6.20
C SER A 145 -12.34 16.69 -6.33
N PHE A 146 -11.89 16.15 -5.20
CA PHE A 146 -11.24 14.85 -5.19
C PHE A 146 -11.80 14.00 -4.05
N THR A 147 -11.73 12.69 -4.24
CA THR A 147 -12.05 11.68 -3.23
C THR A 147 -10.85 10.76 -3.10
N MET A 148 -10.47 10.45 -1.86
CA MET A 148 -9.48 9.43 -1.56
C MET A 148 -10.19 8.16 -1.08
N GLU A 149 -9.83 7.04 -1.69
CA GLU A 149 -10.37 5.73 -1.36
C GLU A 149 -9.21 4.81 -0.98
N GLN A 150 -9.19 4.30 0.25
CA GLN A 150 -8.17 3.36 0.68
C GLN A 150 -8.31 2.04 -0.10
N ARG A 151 -7.20 1.51 -0.61
CA ARG A 151 -7.23 0.20 -1.28
C ARG A 151 -7.36 -0.91 -0.25
N SER A 152 -7.91 -2.04 -0.70
CA SER A 152 -7.84 -3.28 0.06
C SER A 152 -6.38 -3.66 0.32
N CYS A 153 -6.02 -3.84 1.58
CA CYS A 153 -4.71 -4.35 2.00
C CYS A 153 -4.78 -5.86 2.31
N ARG A 154 -3.62 -6.51 2.28
CA ARG A 154 -3.50 -7.90 2.72
C ARG A 154 -3.34 -7.92 4.23
N VAL A 155 -3.98 -8.89 4.87
CA VAL A 155 -3.96 -9.06 6.33
C VAL A 155 -3.60 -10.51 6.65
N PRO A 156 -2.78 -10.77 7.67
CA PRO A 156 -2.51 -12.14 8.11
C PRO A 156 -3.79 -12.88 8.44
N GLY A 157 -3.92 -14.09 7.88
CA GLY A 157 -5.06 -14.97 8.11
C GLY A 157 -4.86 -15.84 9.34
N PRO A 158 -5.92 -16.46 9.85
CA PRO A 158 -5.79 -17.47 10.88
C PRO A 158 -5.11 -18.73 10.33
N HIS A 159 -4.31 -19.38 11.16
CA HIS A 159 -3.76 -20.69 10.86
C HIS A 159 -4.69 -21.81 11.32
N PHE A 160 -4.85 -22.82 10.47
CA PHE A 160 -5.63 -24.00 10.79
C PHE A 160 -5.00 -25.25 10.17
N LYS A 161 -5.42 -26.41 10.68
CA LYS A 161 -5.03 -27.73 10.15
C LYS A 161 -6.28 -28.53 9.88
N THR A 162 -6.28 -29.27 8.79
CA THR A 162 -7.36 -30.15 8.38
C THR A 162 -6.79 -31.49 7.98
N HIS A 163 -7.56 -32.54 8.18
CA HIS A 163 -7.17 -33.93 7.99
C HIS A 163 -8.07 -34.64 6.98
N ALA A 164 -9.34 -34.25 6.88
CA ALA A 164 -10.30 -34.91 5.99
C ALA A 164 -11.37 -33.94 5.44
N PRO A 165 -12.01 -34.30 4.32
CA PRO A 165 -13.27 -33.70 3.91
C PRO A 165 -14.31 -33.69 5.04
N GLY A 166 -15.02 -32.58 5.20
CA GLY A 166 -15.97 -32.35 6.29
C GLY A 166 -15.36 -31.66 7.51
N ASP A 167 -14.03 -31.59 7.63
CA ASP A 167 -13.39 -30.76 8.65
C ASP A 167 -13.79 -29.30 8.47
N SER A 168 -14.04 -28.63 9.59
CA SER A 168 -14.43 -27.22 9.59
C SER A 168 -13.58 -26.40 10.53
N PHE A 169 -13.39 -25.14 10.17
CA PHE A 169 -12.65 -24.17 10.94
C PHE A 169 -13.39 -22.83 10.93
N SER A 170 -13.85 -22.41 12.11
CA SER A 170 -14.48 -21.12 12.28
C SER A 170 -13.44 -20.06 12.62
N PHE A 171 -13.51 -18.93 11.93
CA PHE A 171 -12.64 -17.78 12.16
C PHE A 171 -13.39 -16.48 11.98
N SER A 172 -12.75 -15.38 12.38
CA SER A 172 -13.28 -14.03 12.17
C SER A 172 -12.36 -13.28 11.22
N HIS A 173 -12.93 -12.54 10.28
CA HIS A 173 -12.16 -11.64 9.44
C HIS A 173 -11.45 -10.60 10.33
N PRO A 174 -10.12 -10.45 10.22
CA PRO A 174 -9.32 -9.71 11.21
C PRO A 174 -9.68 -8.22 11.30
N VAL A 175 -10.23 -7.63 10.25
CA VAL A 175 -10.69 -6.22 10.23
C VAL A 175 -12.17 -6.07 10.57
N SER A 176 -13.08 -6.68 9.81
CA SER A 176 -14.54 -6.50 10.00
C SER A 176 -15.14 -7.27 11.19
N GLY A 177 -14.42 -8.25 11.73
CA GLY A 177 -14.95 -9.16 12.76
C GLY A 177 -16.03 -10.11 12.25
N THR A 178 -16.33 -10.11 10.94
CA THR A 178 -17.30 -11.01 10.33
C THR A 178 -16.86 -12.45 10.55
N LYS A 179 -17.74 -13.27 11.13
CA LYS A 179 -17.47 -14.69 11.36
C LYS A 179 -17.69 -15.47 10.08
N TYR A 180 -16.75 -16.35 9.78
CA TYR A 180 -16.80 -17.29 8.68
C TYR A 180 -16.54 -18.70 9.18
N THR A 181 -17.13 -19.68 8.52
CA THR A 181 -16.77 -21.09 8.70
C THR A 181 -16.26 -21.65 7.39
N LEU A 182 -14.98 -22.01 7.37
CA LEU A 182 -14.40 -22.78 6.28
C LEU A 182 -14.78 -24.25 6.48
N THR A 183 -15.34 -24.90 5.47
CA THR A 183 -15.58 -26.35 5.47
C THR A 183 -14.84 -26.99 4.31
N VAL A 184 -13.95 -27.93 4.63
CA VAL A 184 -13.18 -28.68 3.64
C VAL A 184 -14.14 -29.58 2.85
N GLN A 185 -14.12 -29.45 1.53
CA GLN A 185 -14.93 -30.27 0.64
C GLN A 185 -14.12 -31.45 0.10
N GLU A 186 -12.85 -31.21 -0.24
CA GLU A 186 -11.99 -32.23 -0.87
C GLU A 186 -10.52 -31.95 -0.56
N LEU A 187 -9.73 -33.01 -0.42
CA LEU A 187 -8.28 -32.99 -0.32
C LEU A 187 -7.70 -34.00 -1.33
N GLU A 188 -7.01 -33.50 -2.37
CA GLU A 188 -6.48 -34.33 -3.45
C GLU A 188 -4.96 -34.17 -3.56
N GLN A 189 -4.23 -35.28 -3.62
CA GLN A 189 -2.80 -35.26 -3.92
C GLN A 189 -2.59 -35.01 -5.41
N GLN A 190 -1.88 -33.94 -5.75
CA GLN A 190 -1.60 -33.55 -7.12
C GLN A 190 -0.09 -33.36 -7.34
N THR A 191 0.31 -33.33 -8.62
CA THR A 191 1.71 -33.12 -9.03
C THR A 191 1.80 -32.02 -10.07
N ILE A 192 2.63 -31.01 -9.84
CA ILE A 192 2.92 -29.96 -10.83
C ILE A 192 4.11 -30.37 -11.69
N SER A 193 3.99 -30.17 -13.02
CA SER A 193 5.09 -30.44 -13.94
C SER A 193 6.24 -29.46 -13.72
N GLN A 194 7.47 -29.97 -13.59
CA GLN A 194 8.70 -29.17 -13.47
C GLN A 194 8.86 -28.14 -14.60
N LYS A 195 8.33 -28.43 -15.79
CA LYS A 195 8.36 -27.50 -16.94
C LYS A 195 7.63 -26.18 -16.68
N ARG A 196 6.78 -26.08 -15.65
CA ARG A 196 6.06 -24.86 -15.28
C ARG A 196 6.82 -23.96 -14.30
N VAL A 197 7.93 -24.41 -13.72
CA VAL A 197 8.63 -23.71 -12.61
C VAL A 197 9.83 -22.86 -13.10
N GLY A 198 10.01 -22.73 -14.41
CA GLY A 198 10.78 -21.65 -15.03
C GLY A 198 12.30 -21.69 -14.87
N SER A 199 12.87 -22.65 -14.12
CA SER A 199 14.33 -22.78 -13.99
C SER A 199 14.75 -24.21 -13.64
N ASP A 200 15.69 -24.77 -14.41
CA ASP A 200 16.35 -26.06 -14.11
C ASP A 200 17.44 -25.93 -13.03
N ARG A 201 17.69 -24.72 -12.51
CA ARG A 201 18.75 -24.47 -11.51
C ARG A 201 18.34 -24.89 -10.10
N TRP A 202 17.05 -25.04 -9.83
CA TRP A 202 16.52 -25.29 -8.49
C TRP A 202 15.56 -26.47 -8.51
N PHE A 203 15.70 -27.36 -7.52
CA PHE A 203 14.75 -28.44 -7.30
C PHE A 203 13.58 -27.92 -6.47
N TYR A 204 12.41 -27.81 -7.10
CA TYR A 204 11.18 -27.41 -6.44
C TYR A 204 10.35 -28.64 -6.05
N PRO A 205 9.65 -28.64 -4.90
CA PRO A 205 8.69 -29.68 -4.56
C PRO A 205 7.59 -29.75 -5.62
N THR A 206 7.42 -30.91 -6.24
CA THR A 206 6.42 -31.11 -7.31
C THR A 206 5.11 -31.69 -6.80
N HIS A 207 5.12 -32.34 -5.64
CA HIS A 207 3.94 -32.95 -5.02
C HIS A 207 3.31 -31.97 -4.02
N PHE A 208 2.00 -31.79 -4.12
CA PHE A 208 1.23 -30.93 -3.22
C PHE A 208 -0.17 -31.52 -2.99
N THR A 209 -0.85 -31.04 -1.95
CA THR A 209 -2.28 -31.37 -1.71
C THR A 209 -3.12 -30.16 -2.11
N ALA A 210 -4.03 -30.34 -3.06
CA ALA A 210 -5.03 -29.35 -3.41
C ALA A 210 -6.22 -29.48 -2.46
N MET A 211 -6.71 -28.35 -1.92
CA MET A 211 -7.87 -28.30 -1.04
C MET A 211 -8.98 -27.47 -1.68
N SER A 212 -10.15 -28.07 -1.84
CA SER A 212 -11.39 -27.36 -2.18
C SER A 212 -12.17 -27.10 -0.90
N TYR A 213 -12.74 -25.91 -0.75
CA TYR A 213 -13.45 -25.50 0.46
C TYR A 213 -14.63 -24.60 0.13
N THR A 214 -15.58 -24.52 1.06
CA THR A 214 -16.65 -23.51 1.09
C THR A 214 -16.46 -22.59 2.28
N LEU A 215 -16.90 -21.33 2.12
CA LEU A 215 -16.98 -20.34 3.20
C LEU A 215 -18.44 -19.97 3.40
N SER A 216 -18.94 -20.10 4.64
CA SER A 216 -20.27 -19.67 5.07
C SER A 216 -20.24 -18.68 6.22
#